data_AF-Q4A154-F1
#
_entry.id   AF-Q4A154-F1
#
_cell.length_a   1.000
_cell.length_b   1.000
_cell.length_c   1.000
_cell.angle_alpha   90.00
_cell.angle_beta   90.00
_cell.angle_gamma   90.00
#
_symmetry.space_group_name_H-M   'P 1'
#
loop_
_entity.id
_entity.type
_entity.pdbx_description
1 polymer ?
#
loop_
_entity_poly.entity_id
_entity_poly.type
_entity_poly.pdbx_seq_one_letter_code
_entity_poly.pdbx_strand_id
1 'polypeptide(L)'
;MDSGYHLPHNAVVVEEFEFMLSLLDVSKEYYIYEDLKALFFEEMVKNGLFEKFHGRMYERIKNSINMKEIYFKVYNGKATYDDIKKLYYTDSEKKPSKNFNQNWNEIIRDYLEFMAFLGVLPTYYKGKNRENDKKHYISDTLIKYKNGTLLLSDIILGMKFRNASKDYSNFEMYDITLRPFVVAIKILQLAKELGVLEVDGAVLCGLVKLQNNESLKDMSNIDFSNRNNNNWTKKQIKEFGRGLTFMKQWLNIVLEIPLVNTRNIKFDITNFDINNYDFYHESIFIGETYNHLEITPQIANIIICPEKCNDEEVLSILKDAKLINENKQNAHINFDTDLPSRELVIEADRLFKSKSKIEFELDEVQIQEFSMSNENFDIGFQIAKSSDGTAYENFIYQQLLNTFENSKVRQLGSQFTGQRLSDTVIDCVVYHHQMKSRIKIIVECKAGKAIKSFDERKEINNVQNTLKLANINDYDGVWYIITDSNQIPTQTHGGYRSSNNSYSFEEKLLTLQFDIQMSTGKPTIVTAFSYEMFMKFLSDIKEINGIITSQSTKHFWVWSKKFVNKAYISVQA
;
A
#
# COMPACT_ATOMS: atom_id res chain seq x y z
N MET A 1 -16.74 -14.93 15.93
CA MET A 1 -16.41 -13.61 15.37
C MET A 1 -14.99 -13.27 15.77
N ASP A 2 -14.10 -13.06 14.79
CA ASP A 2 -12.73 -12.62 15.01
C ASP A 2 -12.68 -11.23 15.66
N SER A 3 -11.57 -10.91 16.34
CA SER A 3 -11.39 -9.70 17.15
C SER A 3 -11.27 -8.38 16.36
N GLY A 4 -11.60 -8.39 15.06
CA GLY A 4 -11.41 -7.26 14.18
C GLY A 4 -9.94 -6.97 13.89
N TYR A 5 -9.66 -5.76 13.40
CA TYR A 5 -8.30 -5.36 13.03
C TYR A 5 -7.44 -4.89 14.21
N HIS A 6 -6.13 -4.79 13.99
CA HIS A 6 -5.18 -4.49 15.06
C HIS A 6 -5.04 -2.98 15.28
N LEU A 7 -5.39 -2.52 16.49
CA LEU A 7 -5.01 -1.20 17.00
C LEU A 7 -3.67 -1.32 17.73
N PRO A 8 -2.82 -0.27 17.76
CA PRO A 8 -1.63 -0.26 18.60
C PRO A 8 -1.95 -0.66 20.05
N HIS A 9 -1.19 -1.61 20.60
CA HIS A 9 -1.50 -2.23 21.89
C HIS A 9 -0.95 -1.47 23.09
N ASN A 10 0.08 -0.65 22.91
CA ASN A 10 0.67 0.13 23.99
C ASN A 10 0.07 1.54 24.05
N ALA A 11 0.06 2.11 25.25
CA ALA A 11 -0.30 3.51 25.44
C ALA A 11 0.77 4.37 24.75
N VAL A 12 0.39 5.01 23.66
CA VAL A 12 1.10 6.18 23.15
C VAL A 12 0.53 7.37 23.89
N VAL A 13 1.33 7.95 24.79
CA VAL A 13 0.95 9.09 25.61
C VAL A 13 1.07 10.35 24.76
N VAL A 14 0.01 11.16 24.71
CA VAL A 14 -0.04 12.37 23.85
C VAL A 14 1.10 13.33 24.19
N GLU A 15 1.29 13.63 25.47
CA GLU A 15 2.35 14.54 25.91
C GLU A 15 3.77 14.02 25.59
N GLU A 16 3.99 12.72 25.74
CA GLU A 16 5.27 12.08 25.39
C GLU A 16 5.50 12.12 23.87
N PHE A 17 4.44 11.87 23.10
CA PHE A 17 4.46 11.92 21.65
C PHE A 17 4.80 13.32 21.14
N GLU A 18 4.15 14.36 21.66
CA GLU A 18 4.44 15.76 21.30
C GLU A 18 5.86 16.17 21.68
N PHE A 19 6.34 15.73 22.85
CA PHE A 19 7.74 15.92 23.23
C PHE A 19 8.68 15.28 22.20
N MET A 20 8.45 14.01 21.81
CA MET A 20 9.26 13.36 20.78
C MET A 20 9.23 14.10 19.44
N LEU A 21 8.06 14.59 19.00
CA LEU A 21 7.94 15.38 17.77
C LEU A 21 8.71 16.70 17.84
N SER A 22 8.75 17.33 19.02
CA SER A 22 9.49 18.58 19.23
C SER A 22 10.99 18.42 18.95
N LEU A 23 11.56 17.24 19.23
CA LEU A 23 12.98 16.91 19.05
C LEU A 23 13.41 16.69 17.59
N LEU A 24 12.45 16.49 16.67
CA LEU A 24 12.76 16.15 15.28
C LEU A 24 13.21 17.38 14.49
N ASP A 25 14.37 17.29 13.85
CA ASP A 25 14.91 18.32 12.97
C ASP A 25 14.37 18.14 11.55
N VAL A 26 13.52 19.07 11.12
CA VAL A 26 12.88 19.05 9.80
C VAL A 26 13.83 19.36 8.64
N SER A 27 15.06 19.81 8.92
CA SER A 27 16.09 20.00 7.89
C SER A 27 16.74 18.69 7.42
N LYS A 28 16.58 17.61 8.19
CA LYS A 28 17.09 16.29 7.81
C LYS A 28 16.20 15.64 6.74
N GLU A 29 16.80 14.76 5.94
CA GLU A 29 16.03 13.94 4.99
C GLU A 29 15.30 12.80 5.72
N TYR A 30 16.00 12.12 6.63
CA TYR A 30 15.47 11.00 7.40
C TYR A 30 16.27 10.79 8.69
N TYR A 31 15.70 9.98 9.57
CA TYR A 31 16.33 9.41 10.75
C TYR A 31 16.45 7.89 10.63
N ILE A 32 17.47 7.32 11.27
CA ILE A 32 17.58 5.87 11.46
C ILE A 32 16.98 5.50 12.82
N TYR A 33 16.39 4.32 12.90
CA TYR A 33 15.69 3.83 14.09
C TYR A 33 16.55 3.85 15.38
N GLU A 34 17.82 3.44 15.32
CA GLU A 34 18.71 3.49 16.49
C GLU A 34 18.99 4.93 16.96
N ASP A 35 19.12 5.88 16.03
CA ASP A 35 19.35 7.29 16.37
C ASP A 35 18.13 7.90 17.06
N LEU A 36 16.92 7.55 16.62
CA LEU A 36 15.68 7.98 17.27
C LEU A 36 15.55 7.41 18.68
N LYS A 37 15.89 6.13 18.87
CA LYS A 37 15.89 5.51 20.20
C LYS A 37 16.84 6.23 21.16
N ALA A 38 18.05 6.54 20.71
CA ALA A 38 19.03 7.26 21.51
C ALA A 38 18.56 8.69 21.81
N LEU A 39 18.15 9.43 20.78
CA LEU A 39 17.65 10.80 20.89
C LEU A 39 16.50 10.92 21.90
N PHE A 40 15.45 10.11 21.74
CA PHE A 40 14.28 10.18 22.60
C PHE A 40 14.62 9.80 24.04
N PHE A 41 15.44 8.77 24.26
CA PHE A 41 15.85 8.41 25.61
C PHE A 41 16.66 9.52 26.28
N GLU A 42 17.73 9.98 25.63
CA GLU A 42 18.66 10.94 26.21
C GLU A 42 17.97 12.26 26.52
N GLU A 43 17.15 12.76 25.60
CA GLU A 43 16.43 14.02 25.80
C GLU A 43 15.33 13.90 26.85
N MET A 44 14.60 12.77 26.92
CA MET A 44 13.66 12.56 28.03
C MET A 44 14.35 12.50 29.39
N VAL A 45 15.53 11.89 29.46
CA VAL A 45 16.29 11.80 30.72
C VAL A 45 16.80 13.18 31.12
N LYS A 46 17.44 13.93 30.23
CA LYS A 46 17.95 15.30 30.52
C LYS A 46 16.84 16.25 30.97
N ASN A 47 15.64 16.11 30.41
CA ASN A 47 14.47 16.92 30.78
C ASN A 47 13.68 16.37 31.98
N GLY A 48 14.12 15.28 32.62
CA GLY A 48 13.42 14.68 33.77
C GLY A 48 12.07 14.03 33.43
N LEU A 49 11.77 13.82 32.15
CA LEU A 49 10.50 13.29 31.65
C LEU A 49 10.45 11.76 31.65
N PHE A 50 11.60 11.09 31.64
CA PHE A 50 11.65 9.62 31.61
C PHE A 50 10.97 8.98 32.83
N GLU A 51 11.14 9.54 34.03
CA GLU A 51 10.46 9.09 35.25
C GLU A 51 8.94 9.26 35.15
N LYS A 52 8.50 10.40 34.57
CA LYS A 52 7.08 10.73 34.40
C LYS A 52 6.38 9.74 33.47
N PHE A 53 6.96 9.47 32.30
CA PHE A 53 6.32 8.62 31.29
C PHE A 53 6.60 7.13 31.49
N HIS A 54 7.74 6.76 32.09
CA HIS A 54 8.18 5.37 32.24
C HIS A 54 8.53 4.99 33.68
N GLY A 55 7.70 5.40 34.65
CA GLY A 55 7.95 5.20 36.09
C GLY A 55 8.40 3.78 36.48
N ARG A 56 7.76 2.73 35.96
CA ARG A 56 8.17 1.33 36.25
C ARG A 56 9.56 0.98 35.71
N MET A 57 9.91 1.49 34.53
CA MET A 57 11.23 1.26 33.92
C MET A 57 12.29 2.01 34.72
N TYR A 58 11.97 3.26 35.09
CA TYR A 58 12.80 4.09 35.95
C TYR A 58 13.03 3.50 37.36
N GLU A 59 12.01 2.96 38.01
CA GLU A 59 12.15 2.26 39.30
C GLU A 59 13.15 1.11 39.20
N ARG A 60 13.08 0.31 38.13
CA ARG A 60 14.02 -0.79 37.91
C ARG A 60 15.44 -0.29 37.64
N ILE A 61 15.61 0.84 36.93
CA ILE A 61 16.92 1.50 36.76
C ILE A 61 17.46 1.90 38.13
N LYS A 62 16.64 2.54 38.97
CA LYS A 62 17.04 2.99 40.33
C LYS A 62 17.44 1.83 41.25
N ASN A 63 16.81 0.67 41.11
CA ASN A 63 17.13 -0.52 41.89
C ASN A 63 18.42 -1.22 41.44
N SER A 64 18.94 -0.91 40.25
CA SER A 64 20.20 -1.45 39.74
C SER A 64 21.33 -0.43 39.90
N ILE A 65 22.31 -0.73 40.76
CA ILE A 65 23.44 0.17 41.09
C ILE A 65 24.13 0.69 39.81
N ASN A 66 24.48 -0.22 38.90
CA ASN A 66 25.19 0.12 37.67
C ASN A 66 24.31 0.96 36.71
N MET A 67 23.06 0.56 36.47
CA MET A 67 22.17 1.33 35.60
C MET A 67 21.86 2.71 36.17
N LYS A 68 21.65 2.81 37.48
CA LYS A 68 21.41 4.07 38.18
C LYS A 68 22.58 5.04 37.97
N GLU A 69 23.82 4.56 38.13
CA GLU A 69 25.01 5.39 37.92
C GLU A 69 25.07 5.92 36.47
N ILE A 70 24.91 5.05 35.48
CA ILE A 70 24.92 5.47 34.07
C ILE A 70 23.75 6.40 33.76
N TYR A 71 22.54 6.12 34.25
CA TYR A 71 21.37 6.99 34.06
C TYR A 71 21.64 8.41 34.58
N PHE A 72 22.23 8.56 35.77
CA PHE A 72 22.60 9.88 36.28
C PHE A 72 23.72 10.54 35.46
N LYS A 73 24.64 9.77 34.87
CA LYS A 73 25.60 10.34 33.91
C LYS A 73 24.91 10.85 32.65
N VAL A 74 23.93 10.12 32.11
CA VAL A 74 23.11 10.56 30.96
C VAL A 74 22.33 11.84 31.31
N TYR A 75 21.68 11.87 32.47
CA TYR A 75 20.98 13.05 33.00
C TYR A 75 21.86 14.30 33.01
N ASN A 76 23.13 14.15 33.37
CA ASN A 76 24.11 15.22 33.42
C ASN A 76 24.89 15.43 32.10
N GLY A 77 24.52 14.75 31.01
CA GLY A 77 25.20 14.85 29.71
C GLY A 77 26.62 14.25 29.66
N LYS A 78 26.96 13.35 30.60
CA LYS A 78 28.27 12.70 30.74
C LYS A 78 28.34 11.27 30.21
N ALA A 79 27.21 10.72 29.78
CA ALA A 79 27.05 9.39 29.19
C ALA A 79 25.93 9.45 28.14
N THR A 80 25.83 8.42 27.31
CA THR A 80 24.82 8.32 26.24
C THR A 80 23.97 7.07 26.39
N TYR A 81 22.99 6.92 25.51
CA TYR A 81 22.20 5.70 25.39
C TYR A 81 23.07 4.45 25.22
N ASP A 82 24.20 4.56 24.53
CA ASP A 82 25.09 3.44 24.25
C ASP A 82 25.70 2.82 25.52
N ASP A 83 25.91 3.64 26.56
CA ASP A 83 26.46 3.20 27.84
C ASP A 83 25.45 2.37 28.65
N ILE A 84 24.15 2.63 28.49
CA ILE A 84 23.08 1.95 29.25
C ILE A 84 22.44 0.79 28.47
N LYS A 85 22.41 0.85 27.13
CA LYS A 85 21.56 -0.02 26.30
C LYS A 85 21.80 -1.52 26.49
N LYS A 86 23.03 -1.94 26.79
CA LYS A 86 23.41 -3.36 26.99
C LYS A 86 23.29 -3.84 28.44
N LEU A 87 23.01 -2.95 29.39
CA LEU A 87 22.91 -3.32 30.80
C LEU A 87 21.63 -4.11 31.07
N TYR A 88 21.69 -5.01 32.05
CA TYR A 88 20.55 -5.78 32.55
C TYR A 88 20.07 -5.23 33.90
N TYR A 89 18.76 -5.21 34.11
CA TYR A 89 18.15 -4.82 35.38
C TYR A 89 18.52 -5.82 36.46
N THR A 90 19.28 -5.46 37.48
CA THR A 90 19.62 -6.37 38.57
C THR A 90 18.52 -6.37 39.63
N ASP A 91 17.39 -7.03 39.36
CA ASP A 91 16.38 -7.29 40.38
C ASP A 91 16.85 -8.48 41.24
N SER A 92 16.93 -8.30 42.56
CA SER A 92 17.64 -9.22 43.48
C SER A 92 17.03 -10.63 43.58
N GLU A 93 15.85 -10.86 43.00
CA GLU A 93 15.09 -12.11 43.18
C GLU A 93 14.90 -12.92 41.88
N LYS A 94 15.20 -12.38 40.69
CA LYS A 94 15.03 -13.09 39.41
C LYS A 94 16.10 -12.71 38.39
N LYS A 95 16.65 -13.73 37.70
CA LYS A 95 17.56 -13.51 36.57
C LYS A 95 16.82 -12.66 35.52
N PRO A 96 17.38 -11.53 35.06
CA PRO A 96 16.65 -10.60 34.20
C PRO A 96 16.58 -11.20 32.79
N SER A 97 15.38 -11.30 32.22
CA SER A 97 15.18 -11.91 30.90
C SER A 97 15.45 -10.96 29.72
N LYS A 98 15.42 -9.64 29.96
CA LYS A 98 15.65 -8.60 28.95
C LYS A 98 16.58 -7.50 29.45
N ASN A 99 17.45 -6.99 28.59
CA ASN A 99 18.29 -5.82 28.86
C ASN A 99 17.51 -4.50 28.66
N PHE A 100 18.15 -3.36 28.92
CA PHE A 100 17.54 -2.04 28.73
C PHE A 100 17.03 -1.83 27.30
N ASN A 101 17.89 -2.04 26.30
CA ASN A 101 17.56 -1.86 24.88
C ASN A 101 16.32 -2.67 24.48
N GLN A 102 16.21 -3.92 24.92
CA GLN A 102 15.08 -4.79 24.58
C GLN A 102 13.74 -4.25 25.11
N ASN A 103 13.72 -3.64 26.31
CA ASN A 103 12.50 -3.03 26.84
C ASN A 103 12.23 -1.67 26.16
N TRP A 104 13.26 -0.84 26.00
CA TRP A 104 13.13 0.46 25.35
C TRP A 104 12.67 0.34 23.89
N ASN A 105 13.18 -0.67 23.19
CA ASN A 105 12.81 -0.97 21.82
C ASN A 105 11.32 -1.30 21.65
N GLU A 106 10.69 -1.96 22.62
CA GLU A 106 9.24 -2.25 22.55
C GLU A 106 8.39 -0.99 22.67
N ILE A 107 8.85 -0.01 23.44
CA ILE A 107 8.18 1.29 23.60
C ILE A 107 8.36 2.12 22.33
N ILE A 108 9.61 2.36 21.92
CA ILE A 108 9.91 3.22 20.77
C ILE A 108 9.35 2.67 19.47
N ARG A 109 9.35 1.35 19.27
CA ARG A 109 8.72 0.74 18.09
C ARG A 109 7.27 1.17 17.96
N ASP A 110 6.51 1.17 19.04
CA ASP A 110 5.08 1.46 19.00
C ASP A 110 4.82 2.96 18.75
N TYR A 111 5.65 3.86 19.31
CA TYR A 111 5.63 5.29 18.95
C TYR A 111 5.95 5.52 17.48
N LEU A 112 7.01 4.91 16.96
CA LEU A 112 7.43 5.10 15.58
C LEU A 112 6.47 4.45 14.58
N GLU A 113 5.88 3.30 14.90
CA GLU A 113 4.80 2.71 14.09
C GLU A 113 3.59 3.66 14.05
N PHE A 114 3.23 4.25 15.18
CA PHE A 114 2.14 5.22 15.21
C PHE A 114 2.46 6.52 14.45
N MET A 115 3.66 7.09 14.60
CA MET A 115 4.11 8.23 13.79
C MET A 115 4.10 7.93 12.28
N ALA A 116 4.39 6.69 11.90
CA ALA A 116 4.30 6.26 10.51
C ALA A 116 2.85 6.18 10.01
N PHE A 117 1.91 5.62 10.80
CA PHE A 117 0.48 5.59 10.45
C PHE A 117 -0.16 6.98 10.35
N LEU A 118 0.39 7.96 11.06
CA LEU A 118 -0.01 9.37 10.95
C LEU A 118 0.65 10.10 9.77
N GLY A 119 1.63 9.51 9.10
CA GLY A 119 2.40 10.16 8.05
C GLY A 119 3.41 11.19 8.56
N VAL A 120 3.67 11.24 9.87
CA VAL A 120 4.60 12.19 10.51
C VAL A 120 6.06 11.73 10.36
N LEU A 121 6.32 10.44 10.51
CA LEU A 121 7.61 9.82 10.21
C LEU A 121 7.38 8.54 9.38
N PRO A 122 6.96 8.67 8.11
CA PRO A 122 6.67 7.52 7.27
C PRO A 122 7.94 6.69 7.01
N THR A 123 7.72 5.40 6.87
CA THR A 123 8.78 4.40 6.65
C THR A 123 8.34 3.45 5.54
N TYR A 124 8.94 3.62 4.36
CA TYR A 124 8.62 2.80 3.20
C TYR A 124 9.35 1.44 3.26
N TYR A 125 8.61 0.35 3.13
CA TYR A 125 9.16 -1.00 3.18
C TYR A 125 10.12 -1.27 2.01
N LYS A 126 11.32 -1.80 2.29
CA LYS A 126 12.38 -2.05 1.29
C LYS A 126 12.67 -3.54 1.01
N GLY A 127 11.80 -4.46 1.46
CA GLY A 127 12.04 -5.91 1.37
C GLY A 127 12.90 -6.47 2.52
N LYS A 128 12.77 -7.78 2.78
CA LYS A 128 13.40 -8.50 3.92
C LYS A 128 14.93 -8.33 3.99
N ASN A 129 15.61 -8.21 2.85
CA ASN A 129 17.08 -8.09 2.79
C ASN A 129 17.62 -6.70 3.19
N ARG A 130 16.74 -5.71 3.41
CA ARG A 130 17.10 -4.32 3.77
C ARG A 130 16.44 -3.86 5.08
N GLU A 131 15.92 -4.78 5.87
CA GLU A 131 15.18 -4.49 7.13
C GLU A 131 16.03 -3.76 8.19
N ASN A 132 17.35 -3.85 8.13
CA ASN A 132 18.24 -3.20 9.11
C ASN A 132 18.36 -1.67 8.93
N ASP A 133 17.99 -1.12 7.77
CA ASP A 133 18.08 0.31 7.47
C ASP A 133 16.68 0.95 7.34
N LYS A 134 15.82 0.76 8.36
CA LYS A 134 14.51 1.43 8.43
C LYS A 134 14.70 2.95 8.58
N LYS A 135 14.67 3.64 7.44
CA LYS A 135 14.68 5.10 7.35
C LYS A 135 13.29 5.65 7.67
N HIS A 136 13.23 6.57 8.63
CA HIS A 136 12.06 7.33 9.01
C HIS A 136 12.19 8.72 8.39
N TYR A 137 11.49 8.95 7.28
CA TYR A 137 11.68 10.16 6.49
C TYR A 137 10.99 11.36 7.13
N ILE A 138 11.57 12.54 6.96
CA ILE A 138 10.87 13.79 7.28
C ILE A 138 9.80 14.02 6.22
N SER A 139 8.55 14.15 6.69
CA SER A 139 7.37 14.24 5.86
C SER A 139 6.83 15.67 5.76
N ASP A 140 5.99 15.91 4.75
CA ASP A 140 5.29 17.19 4.60
C ASP A 140 4.27 17.35 5.74
N THR A 141 3.68 16.25 6.22
CA THR A 141 2.80 16.22 7.41
C THR A 141 3.52 16.76 8.66
N LEU A 142 4.73 16.29 8.97
CA LEU A 142 5.52 16.78 10.12
C LEU A 142 5.89 18.25 9.96
N ILE A 143 6.31 18.65 8.75
CA ILE A 143 6.67 20.05 8.46
C ILE A 143 5.46 20.96 8.70
N LYS A 144 4.27 20.59 8.20
CA LYS A 144 3.03 21.35 8.38
C LYS A 144 2.62 21.44 9.85
N TYR A 145 2.79 20.35 10.61
CA TYR A 145 2.54 20.32 12.05
C TYR A 145 3.49 21.28 12.80
N LYS A 146 4.81 21.18 12.59
CA LYS A 146 5.78 22.04 13.28
C LYS A 146 5.62 23.53 12.92
N ASN A 147 5.11 23.83 11.72
CA ASN A 147 4.81 25.18 11.29
C ASN A 147 3.45 25.70 11.79
N GLY A 148 2.66 24.88 12.49
CA GLY A 148 1.33 25.25 12.98
C GLY A 148 0.24 25.35 11.90
N THR A 149 0.52 24.85 10.69
CA THR A 149 -0.44 24.87 9.57
C THR A 149 -1.34 23.64 9.50
N LEU A 150 -1.07 22.63 10.33
CA LEU A 150 -1.86 21.42 10.46
C LEU A 150 -1.93 21.05 11.95
N LEU A 151 -3.13 20.84 12.48
CA LEU A 151 -3.32 20.53 13.90
C LEU A 151 -3.15 19.03 14.14
N LEU A 152 -2.84 18.66 15.40
CA LEU A 152 -2.75 17.26 15.79
C LEU A 152 -4.10 16.53 15.65
N SER A 153 -5.21 17.26 15.85
CA SER A 153 -6.59 16.78 15.60
C SER A 153 -6.80 16.33 14.16
N ASP A 154 -6.30 17.10 13.20
CA ASP A 154 -6.49 16.82 11.77
C ASP A 154 -5.65 15.61 11.37
N ILE A 155 -4.41 15.54 11.89
CA ILE A 155 -3.48 14.43 11.66
C ILE A 155 -4.07 13.11 12.16
N ILE A 156 -4.66 13.10 13.36
CA ILE A 156 -5.23 11.88 13.92
C ILE A 156 -6.51 11.44 13.22
N LEU A 157 -7.35 12.39 12.80
CA LEU A 157 -8.52 12.10 11.98
C LEU A 157 -8.13 11.55 10.62
N GLY A 158 -6.94 11.90 10.10
CA GLY A 158 -6.34 11.37 8.89
C GLY A 158 -5.62 10.03 9.02
N MET A 159 -5.53 9.44 10.22
CA MET A 159 -4.79 8.20 10.45
C MET A 159 -5.32 7.05 9.59
N LYS A 160 -4.43 6.39 8.83
CA LYS A 160 -4.75 5.18 8.06
C LYS A 160 -3.72 4.09 8.33
N PHE A 161 -4.16 2.84 8.32
CA PHE A 161 -3.27 1.68 8.44
C PHE A 161 -2.68 1.35 7.07
N ARG A 162 -1.76 2.18 6.54
CA ARG A 162 -1.08 1.90 5.27
C ARG A 162 0.38 2.36 5.33
N ASN A 163 1.27 1.67 4.59
CA ASN A 163 2.69 2.01 4.42
C ASN A 163 3.49 2.27 5.71
N ALA A 164 3.30 1.44 6.73
CA ALA A 164 4.29 1.30 7.80
C ALA A 164 5.34 0.21 7.48
N SER A 165 6.35 0.10 8.33
CA SER A 165 7.62 -0.61 8.10
C SER A 165 7.57 -2.14 7.91
N LYS A 166 6.42 -2.72 7.53
CA LYS A 166 6.14 -4.14 7.43
C LYS A 166 5.66 -4.51 6.03
N ASP A 167 5.97 -5.73 5.62
CA ASP A 167 5.41 -6.30 4.40
C ASP A 167 3.94 -6.69 4.61
N TYR A 168 3.03 -5.77 4.31
CA TYR A 168 1.59 -5.98 4.51
C TYR A 168 0.94 -6.92 3.51
N SER A 169 1.66 -7.36 2.47
CA SER A 169 1.17 -8.41 1.56
C SER A 169 0.81 -9.73 2.26
N ASN A 170 1.27 -9.90 3.51
CA ASN A 170 1.03 -11.07 4.36
C ASN A 170 0.08 -10.79 5.56
N PHE A 171 -0.51 -9.60 5.69
CA PHE A 171 -1.33 -9.27 6.86
C PHE A 171 -2.60 -8.47 6.50
N GLU A 172 -3.69 -9.18 6.18
CA GLU A 172 -5.01 -8.61 5.89
C GLU A 172 -5.51 -7.61 6.96
N MET A 173 -5.10 -7.78 8.22
CA MET A 173 -5.49 -6.92 9.34
C MET A 173 -4.90 -5.49 9.32
N TYR A 174 -4.02 -5.18 8.37
CA TYR A 174 -3.41 -3.86 8.19
C TYR A 174 -3.61 -3.29 6.79
N ASP A 175 -4.45 -3.90 5.95
CA ASP A 175 -4.83 -3.35 4.64
C ASP A 175 -6.29 -2.90 4.69
N ILE A 176 -6.54 -1.84 5.47
CA ILE A 176 -7.90 -1.42 5.83
C ILE A 176 -8.07 0.06 5.55
N THR A 177 -8.96 0.38 4.61
CA THR A 177 -9.37 1.74 4.25
C THR A 177 -10.33 2.30 5.32
N LEU A 178 -9.82 2.47 6.54
CA LEU A 178 -10.59 2.93 7.69
C LEU A 178 -9.78 3.88 8.55
N ARG A 179 -10.32 5.07 8.81
CA ARG A 179 -9.79 6.03 9.78
C ARG A 179 -10.40 5.75 11.16
N PRO A 180 -9.64 5.18 12.12
CA PRO A 180 -10.21 4.66 13.37
C PRO A 180 -10.85 5.75 14.24
N PHE A 181 -10.31 6.96 14.21
CA PHE A 181 -10.83 8.09 14.99
C PHE A 181 -12.07 8.72 14.35
N VAL A 182 -12.16 8.74 13.01
CA VAL A 182 -13.39 9.13 12.31
C VAL A 182 -14.51 8.14 12.60
N VAL A 183 -14.22 6.83 12.58
CA VAL A 183 -15.20 5.80 12.94
C VAL A 183 -15.65 5.94 14.39
N ALA A 184 -14.73 6.23 15.32
CA ALA A 184 -15.10 6.49 16.71
C ALA A 184 -16.07 7.68 16.82
N ILE A 185 -15.79 8.80 16.17
CA ILE A 185 -16.66 9.99 16.14
C ILE A 185 -18.04 9.66 15.55
N LYS A 186 -18.09 8.95 14.42
CA LYS A 186 -19.36 8.50 13.82
C LYS A 186 -20.17 7.60 14.78
N ILE A 187 -19.52 6.70 15.52
CA ILE A 187 -20.17 5.84 16.51
C ILE A 187 -20.72 6.66 17.69
N LEU A 188 -19.98 7.65 18.18
CA LEU A 188 -20.44 8.54 19.25
C LEU A 188 -21.65 9.38 18.81
N GLN A 189 -21.65 9.87 17.57
CA GLN A 189 -22.79 10.57 16.98
C GLN A 189 -24.03 9.66 16.92
N LEU A 190 -23.88 8.42 16.44
CA LEU A 190 -24.98 7.45 16.40
C LEU A 190 -25.51 7.15 17.81
N ALA A 191 -24.63 6.96 18.80
CA ALA A 191 -25.04 6.73 20.17
C ALA A 191 -25.86 7.92 20.73
N LYS A 192 -25.45 9.15 20.42
CA LYS A 192 -26.18 10.37 20.79
C LYS A 192 -27.57 10.40 20.15
N GLU A 193 -27.67 10.07 18.87
CA GLU A 193 -28.95 10.00 18.13
C GLU A 193 -29.92 8.96 18.73
N LEU A 194 -29.38 7.89 19.32
CA LEU A 194 -30.13 6.88 20.07
C LEU A 194 -30.46 7.28 21.52
N GLY A 195 -30.13 8.51 21.94
CA GLY A 195 -30.42 9.04 23.27
C GLY A 195 -29.43 8.59 24.36
N VAL A 196 -28.26 8.08 23.98
CA VAL A 196 -27.21 7.71 24.94
C VAL A 196 -26.47 8.97 25.41
N LEU A 197 -26.24 9.08 26.72
CA LEU A 197 -25.48 10.19 27.33
C LEU A 197 -24.01 9.84 27.57
N GLU A 198 -23.73 8.55 27.82
CA GLU A 198 -22.40 8.06 28.18
C GLU A 198 -22.07 6.76 27.44
N VAL A 199 -20.89 6.69 26.83
CA VAL A 199 -20.41 5.50 26.12
C VAL A 199 -19.24 4.86 26.87
N ASP A 200 -19.32 3.56 27.16
CA ASP A 200 -18.21 2.80 27.73
C ASP A 200 -17.06 2.72 26.72
N GLY A 201 -15.85 3.08 27.16
CA GLY A 201 -14.71 3.17 26.26
C GLY A 201 -14.31 1.83 25.62
N ALA A 202 -14.52 0.70 26.32
CA ALA A 202 -14.23 -0.60 25.73
C ALA A 202 -15.33 -1.02 24.74
N VAL A 203 -16.57 -0.54 24.91
CA VAL A 203 -17.61 -0.68 23.88
C VAL A 203 -17.21 0.09 22.63
N LEU A 204 -16.87 1.37 22.76
CA LEU A 204 -16.44 2.20 21.63
C LEU A 204 -15.27 1.55 20.86
N CYS A 205 -14.20 1.16 21.55
CA CYS A 205 -13.06 0.52 20.90
C CYS A 205 -13.41 -0.84 20.29
N GLY A 206 -14.30 -1.60 20.91
CA GLY A 206 -14.80 -2.86 20.34
C GLY A 206 -15.53 -2.62 19.03
N LEU A 207 -16.44 -1.65 18.99
CA LEU A 207 -17.21 -1.30 17.81
C LEU A 207 -16.33 -0.78 16.68
N VAL A 208 -15.33 0.07 17.00
CA VAL A 208 -14.33 0.56 16.05
C VAL A 208 -13.56 -0.62 15.42
N LYS A 209 -13.00 -1.53 16.24
CA LYS A 209 -12.24 -2.69 15.75
C LYS A 209 -13.07 -3.64 14.86
N LEU A 210 -14.37 -3.73 15.10
CA LEU A 210 -15.29 -4.61 14.35
C LEU A 210 -15.79 -4.01 13.02
N GLN A 211 -15.43 -2.75 12.72
CA GLN A 211 -15.69 -2.14 11.42
C GLN A 211 -14.63 -2.55 10.40
N ASN A 212 -15.06 -2.65 9.13
CA ASN A 212 -14.19 -2.93 7.99
C ASN A 212 -14.06 -1.72 7.05
N ASN A 213 -14.94 -0.72 7.21
CA ASN A 213 -14.95 0.54 6.47
C ASN A 213 -15.58 1.63 7.38
N GLU A 214 -15.71 2.85 6.87
CA GLU A 214 -16.25 3.96 7.65
C GLU A 214 -17.78 4.10 7.61
N SER A 215 -18.47 3.17 6.95
CA SER A 215 -19.93 3.04 7.00
C SER A 215 -20.31 2.14 8.18
N LEU A 216 -21.03 2.70 9.13
CA LEU A 216 -21.40 1.95 10.33
C LEU A 216 -22.38 0.83 9.98
N LYS A 217 -22.07 -0.40 10.44
CA LYS A 217 -23.05 -1.49 10.48
C LYS A 217 -24.19 -1.13 11.43
N ASP A 218 -25.32 -1.81 11.32
CA ASP A 218 -26.42 -1.68 12.29
C ASP A 218 -25.92 -2.00 13.72
N MET A 219 -26.13 -1.04 14.62
CA MET A 219 -25.75 -1.11 16.04
C MET A 219 -26.96 -0.97 16.98
N SER A 220 -28.18 -1.14 16.47
CA SER A 220 -29.43 -1.02 17.24
C SER A 220 -29.51 -1.91 18.49
N ASN A 221 -28.87 -3.09 18.45
CA ASN A 221 -28.85 -4.06 19.55
C ASN A 221 -27.65 -3.91 20.51
N ILE A 222 -26.84 -2.86 20.36
CA ILE A 222 -25.66 -2.64 21.19
C ILE A 222 -26.02 -1.79 22.42
N ASP A 223 -25.64 -2.28 23.60
CA ASP A 223 -25.58 -1.47 24.80
C ASP A 223 -24.26 -0.67 24.81
N PHE A 224 -24.37 0.61 24.46
CA PHE A 224 -23.25 1.56 24.43
C PHE A 224 -22.68 1.86 25.82
N SER A 225 -23.48 1.74 26.88
CA SER A 225 -23.11 2.18 28.23
C SER A 225 -22.52 1.04 29.08
N ASN A 226 -22.73 -0.22 28.69
CA ASN A 226 -22.25 -1.38 29.43
C ASN A 226 -21.76 -2.54 28.54
N ARG A 227 -20.43 -2.71 28.47
CA ARG A 227 -19.76 -3.80 27.73
C ARG A 227 -20.20 -5.22 28.07
N ASN A 228 -20.72 -5.45 29.29
CA ASN A 228 -21.10 -6.81 29.72
C ASN A 228 -22.44 -7.26 29.12
N ASN A 229 -23.22 -6.34 28.55
CA ASN A 229 -24.55 -6.63 27.99
C ASN A 229 -24.49 -7.00 26.49
N ASN A 230 -23.33 -6.91 25.85
CA ASN A 230 -23.15 -7.10 24.40
C ASN A 230 -22.81 -8.55 23.98
N ASN A 231 -23.01 -9.55 24.85
CA ASN A 231 -22.69 -10.96 24.59
C ASN A 231 -21.24 -11.23 24.13
N TRP A 232 -20.29 -10.39 24.54
CA TRP A 232 -18.87 -10.54 24.20
C TRP A 232 -18.15 -11.48 25.17
N THR A 233 -17.23 -12.28 24.64
CA THR A 233 -16.37 -13.16 25.44
C THR A 233 -15.38 -12.36 26.28
N LYS A 234 -14.92 -12.95 27.40
CA LYS A 234 -13.85 -12.34 28.23
C LYS A 234 -12.57 -12.03 27.44
N LYS A 235 -12.25 -12.84 26.42
CA LYS A 235 -11.10 -12.63 25.53
C LYS A 235 -11.28 -11.37 24.69
N GLN A 236 -12.47 -11.17 24.12
CA GLN A 236 -12.81 -9.96 23.35
C GLN A 236 -12.77 -8.71 24.21
N ILE A 237 -13.40 -8.73 25.40
CA ILE A 237 -13.39 -7.59 26.31
C ILE A 237 -11.96 -7.18 26.70
N LYS A 238 -11.08 -8.15 26.97
CA LYS A 238 -9.66 -7.90 27.24
C LYS A 238 -8.95 -7.23 26.07
N GLU A 239 -9.25 -7.67 24.85
CA GLU A 239 -8.65 -7.16 23.63
C GLU A 239 -9.16 -5.75 23.28
N PHE A 240 -10.43 -5.45 23.55
CA PHE A 240 -11.00 -4.11 23.42
C PHE A 240 -10.41 -3.14 24.46
N GLY A 241 -10.16 -3.61 25.68
CA GLY A 241 -9.47 -2.85 26.72
C GLY A 241 -8.04 -2.44 26.34
N ARG A 242 -7.34 -3.23 25.52
CA ARG A 242 -6.04 -2.84 24.95
C ARG A 242 -6.18 -1.70 23.95
N GLY A 243 -7.13 -1.81 23.01
CA GLY A 243 -7.44 -0.72 22.07
C GLY A 243 -7.83 0.58 22.79
N LEU A 244 -8.58 0.48 23.88
CA LEU A 244 -8.94 1.62 24.74
C LEU A 244 -7.72 2.30 25.35
N THR A 245 -6.70 1.53 25.74
CA THR A 245 -5.47 2.09 26.32
C THR A 245 -4.78 3.04 25.35
N PHE A 246 -4.85 2.74 24.05
CA PHE A 246 -4.39 3.61 22.97
C PHE A 246 -5.40 4.74 22.72
N MET A 247 -6.63 4.45 22.28
CA MET A 247 -7.56 5.49 21.79
C MET A 247 -7.99 6.51 22.86
N LYS A 248 -8.04 6.13 24.14
CA LYS A 248 -8.53 6.99 25.23
C LYS A 248 -7.88 8.37 25.24
N GLN A 249 -6.55 8.41 25.24
CA GLN A 249 -5.84 9.67 25.43
C GLN A 249 -6.04 10.60 24.24
N TRP A 250 -6.08 10.04 23.04
CA TRP A 250 -6.28 10.77 21.81
C TRP A 250 -7.70 11.32 21.69
N LEU A 251 -8.72 10.51 22.02
CA LEU A 251 -10.11 10.97 22.05
C LEU A 251 -10.31 12.08 23.10
N ASN A 252 -9.68 11.97 24.27
CA ASN A 252 -9.90 12.91 25.36
C ASN A 252 -9.03 14.18 25.30
N ILE A 253 -7.75 14.06 24.95
CA ILE A 253 -6.79 15.17 24.98
C ILE A 253 -6.74 15.89 23.63
N VAL A 254 -6.75 15.14 22.52
CA VAL A 254 -6.57 15.72 21.17
C VAL A 254 -7.90 16.04 20.51
N LEU A 255 -8.91 15.19 20.69
CA LEU A 255 -10.26 15.41 20.19
C LEU A 255 -11.20 15.97 21.27
N GLU A 256 -10.67 16.29 22.46
CA GLU A 256 -11.38 16.99 23.54
C GLU A 256 -12.71 16.35 24.00
N ILE A 257 -12.89 15.03 23.79
CA ILE A 257 -14.09 14.31 24.23
C ILE A 257 -14.01 14.06 25.75
N PRO A 258 -14.92 14.61 26.57
CA PRO A 258 -14.79 14.54 28.03
C PRO A 258 -14.95 13.11 28.58
N LEU A 259 -14.31 12.86 29.71
CA LEU A 259 -14.45 11.60 30.46
C LEU A 259 -15.31 11.81 31.70
N VAL A 260 -16.28 10.93 31.92
CA VAL A 260 -17.10 10.91 33.15
C VAL A 260 -16.32 10.29 34.32
N ASN A 261 -15.55 9.23 34.05
CA ASN A 261 -14.85 8.46 35.08
C ASN A 261 -13.51 7.93 34.55
N THR A 262 -12.47 8.01 35.37
CA THR A 262 -11.09 7.60 35.02
C THR A 262 -10.74 6.16 35.37
N ARG A 263 -11.55 5.47 36.20
CA ARG A 263 -11.41 4.04 36.52
C ARG A 263 -12.23 3.15 35.60
N ASN A 264 -13.51 3.48 35.41
CA ASN A 264 -14.37 2.88 34.38
C ASN A 264 -14.49 3.90 33.25
N ILE A 265 -13.57 3.84 32.30
CA ILE A 265 -13.48 4.83 31.23
C ILE A 265 -14.80 4.91 30.47
N LYS A 266 -15.46 6.04 30.60
CA LYS A 266 -16.69 6.41 29.90
C LYS A 266 -16.54 7.80 29.33
N PHE A 267 -16.95 7.97 28.08
CA PHE A 267 -16.97 9.26 27.40
C PHE A 267 -18.35 9.91 27.61
N ASP A 268 -18.34 11.18 27.99
CA ASP A 268 -19.54 12.02 28.04
C ASP A 268 -19.85 12.53 26.64
N ILE A 269 -21.03 12.19 26.13
CA ILE A 269 -21.49 12.62 24.81
C ILE A 269 -22.73 13.51 24.86
N THR A 270 -23.10 14.00 26.05
CA THR A 270 -24.29 14.85 26.25
C THR A 270 -24.31 16.03 25.29
N ASN A 271 -23.18 16.70 25.11
CA ASN A 271 -23.01 17.86 24.23
C ASN A 271 -22.22 17.54 22.95
N PHE A 272 -22.04 16.26 22.61
CA PHE A 272 -21.21 15.85 21.47
C PHE A 272 -21.85 16.28 20.14
N ASP A 273 -21.11 16.93 19.26
CA ASP A 273 -21.58 17.24 17.91
C ASP A 273 -20.48 16.86 16.93
N ILE A 274 -20.80 15.97 15.99
CA ILE A 274 -19.88 15.54 14.94
C ILE A 274 -19.40 16.71 14.08
N ASN A 275 -20.17 17.79 13.95
CA ASN A 275 -19.82 18.97 13.17
C ASN A 275 -18.70 19.81 13.79
N ASN A 276 -18.32 19.54 15.05
CA ASN A 276 -17.17 20.20 15.69
C ASN A 276 -15.82 19.63 15.22
N TYR A 277 -15.83 18.58 14.40
CA TYR A 277 -14.63 17.91 13.91
C TYR A 277 -14.54 18.06 12.40
N ASP A 278 -13.41 18.57 11.92
CA ASP A 278 -13.16 18.71 10.49
C ASP A 278 -12.49 17.43 9.96
N PHE A 279 -13.24 16.66 9.16
CA PHE A 279 -12.69 15.52 8.43
C PHE A 279 -13.44 15.32 7.12
N TYR A 280 -12.72 14.91 6.08
CA TYR A 280 -13.31 14.54 4.79
C TYR A 280 -14.27 13.36 4.94
N HIS A 281 -15.40 13.36 4.22
CA HIS A 281 -16.40 12.31 4.34
C HIS A 281 -15.89 10.93 3.89
N GLU A 282 -15.11 10.91 2.81
CA GLU A 282 -14.57 9.68 2.22
C GLU A 282 -13.10 9.47 2.61
N SER A 283 -12.67 8.22 2.59
CA SER A 283 -11.28 7.80 2.78
C SER A 283 -10.89 6.93 1.60
N ILE A 284 -9.77 7.25 0.96
CA ILE A 284 -9.30 6.52 -0.21
C ILE A 284 -7.85 6.09 -0.05
N PHE A 285 -7.48 5.12 -0.87
CA PHE A 285 -6.11 4.72 -1.10
C PHE A 285 -5.69 5.03 -2.53
N ILE A 286 -4.53 5.67 -2.69
CA ILE A 286 -3.93 5.83 -4.02
C ILE A 286 -3.63 4.43 -4.57
N GLY A 287 -4.16 4.15 -5.76
CA GLY A 287 -4.20 2.85 -6.42
C GLY A 287 -5.55 2.13 -6.37
N GLU A 288 -6.56 2.66 -5.66
CA GLU A 288 -7.96 2.21 -5.78
C GLU A 288 -8.55 2.60 -7.13
N THR A 289 -9.61 1.90 -7.57
CA THR A 289 -10.26 2.15 -8.86
C THR A 289 -11.74 2.43 -8.64
N TYR A 290 -12.24 3.48 -9.28
CA TYR A 290 -13.65 3.87 -9.28
C TYR A 290 -14.14 3.89 -10.73
N ASN A 291 -15.10 3.02 -11.07
CA ASN A 291 -15.45 2.72 -12.46
C ASN A 291 -14.21 2.28 -13.26
N HIS A 292 -13.80 3.05 -14.28
CA HIS A 292 -12.58 2.83 -15.06
C HIS A 292 -11.41 3.75 -14.62
N LEU A 293 -11.59 4.58 -13.60
CA LEU A 293 -10.61 5.58 -13.15
C LEU A 293 -9.78 5.04 -11.97
N GLU A 294 -8.50 4.79 -12.18
CA GLU A 294 -7.55 4.50 -11.09
C GLU A 294 -7.11 5.78 -10.40
N ILE A 295 -7.13 5.81 -9.06
CA ILE A 295 -6.61 6.91 -8.25
C ILE A 295 -5.08 6.89 -8.30
N THR A 296 -4.51 7.54 -9.32
CA THR A 296 -3.07 7.79 -9.45
C THR A 296 -2.62 9.01 -8.63
N PRO A 297 -1.31 9.28 -8.46
CA PRO A 297 -0.84 10.54 -7.87
C PRO A 297 -1.40 11.79 -8.55
N GLN A 298 -1.60 11.76 -9.87
CA GLN A 298 -2.20 12.86 -10.64
C GLN A 298 -3.69 13.04 -10.26
N ILE A 299 -4.44 11.95 -10.22
CA ILE A 299 -5.86 11.96 -9.84
C ILE A 299 -6.02 12.41 -8.39
N ALA A 300 -5.17 11.92 -7.49
CA ALA A 300 -5.17 12.35 -6.09
C ALA A 300 -4.91 13.86 -5.96
N ASN A 301 -4.01 14.42 -6.77
CA ASN A 301 -3.79 15.87 -6.84
C ASN A 301 -5.03 16.64 -7.32
N ILE A 302 -5.81 16.07 -8.23
CA ILE A 302 -7.07 16.66 -8.69
C ILE A 302 -8.15 16.54 -7.62
N ILE A 303 -8.21 15.44 -6.88
CA ILE A 303 -9.14 15.33 -5.75
C ILE A 303 -8.84 16.41 -4.69
N ILE A 304 -7.56 16.66 -4.38
CA ILE A 304 -7.16 17.73 -3.45
C ILE A 304 -7.49 19.11 -4.02
N CYS A 305 -7.26 19.32 -5.33
CA CYS A 305 -7.41 20.61 -5.98
C CYS A 305 -8.16 20.43 -7.32
N PRO A 306 -9.51 20.30 -7.30
CA PRO A 306 -10.30 19.94 -8.49
C PRO A 306 -10.16 20.94 -9.64
N GLU A 307 -9.89 22.20 -9.30
CA GLU A 307 -9.56 23.27 -10.25
C GLU A 307 -8.31 22.99 -11.10
N LYS A 308 -7.47 22.01 -10.78
CA LYS A 308 -6.34 21.62 -11.64
C LYS A 308 -6.76 20.80 -12.86
N CYS A 309 -7.98 20.27 -12.88
CA CYS A 309 -8.51 19.49 -13.99
C CYS A 309 -9.41 20.35 -14.88
N ASN A 310 -9.34 20.16 -16.21
CA ASN A 310 -10.32 20.69 -17.17
C ASN A 310 -11.18 19.58 -17.80
N ASP A 311 -10.88 18.32 -17.52
CA ASP A 311 -11.59 17.16 -18.04
C ASP A 311 -12.91 16.96 -17.28
N GLU A 312 -14.02 17.16 -17.97
CA GLU A 312 -15.37 17.06 -17.39
C GLU A 312 -15.75 15.62 -17.04
N GLU A 313 -15.24 14.63 -17.77
CA GLU A 313 -15.51 13.21 -17.55
C GLU A 313 -14.84 12.74 -16.25
N VAL A 314 -13.55 13.06 -16.07
CA VAL A 314 -12.85 12.79 -14.80
C VAL A 314 -13.55 13.46 -13.63
N LEU A 315 -13.90 14.74 -13.78
CA LEU A 315 -14.59 15.48 -12.72
C LEU A 315 -15.97 14.86 -12.41
N SER A 316 -16.68 14.33 -13.42
CA SER A 316 -17.94 13.62 -13.23
C SER A 316 -17.74 12.33 -12.44
N ILE A 317 -16.77 11.49 -12.83
CA ILE A 317 -16.48 10.23 -12.13
C ILE A 317 -16.09 10.49 -10.68
N LEU A 318 -15.26 11.50 -10.41
CA LEU A 318 -14.87 11.86 -9.06
C LEU A 318 -16.04 12.38 -8.21
N LYS A 319 -17.00 13.09 -8.82
CA LYS A 319 -18.24 13.53 -8.16
C LYS A 319 -19.16 12.34 -7.86
N ASP A 320 -19.36 11.46 -8.83
CA ASP A 320 -20.20 10.25 -8.68
C ASP A 320 -19.65 9.31 -7.60
N ALA A 321 -18.32 9.20 -7.54
CA ALA A 321 -17.60 8.48 -6.49
C ALA A 321 -17.55 9.23 -5.14
N LYS A 322 -18.13 10.44 -5.05
CA LYS A 322 -18.15 11.33 -3.87
C LYS A 322 -16.76 11.73 -3.37
N LEU A 323 -15.74 11.65 -4.21
CA LEU A 323 -14.36 12.02 -3.86
C LEU A 323 -14.16 13.53 -3.88
N ILE A 324 -14.98 14.24 -4.66
CA ILE A 324 -15.08 15.70 -4.67
C ILE A 324 -16.54 16.12 -4.54
N ASN A 325 -16.78 17.27 -3.93
CA ASN A 325 -18.11 17.87 -3.82
C ASN A 325 -18.02 19.37 -4.14
N GLU A 326 -18.87 19.87 -5.04
CA GLU A 326 -18.87 21.29 -5.45
C GLU A 326 -17.47 21.84 -5.81
N ASN A 327 -16.66 21.05 -6.52
CA ASN A 327 -15.26 21.35 -6.87
C ASN A 327 -14.31 21.52 -5.67
N LYS A 328 -14.64 20.92 -4.52
CA LYS A 328 -13.78 20.82 -3.34
C LYS A 328 -13.45 19.37 -3.04
N GLN A 329 -12.31 19.15 -2.40
CA GLN A 329 -11.91 17.85 -1.89
C GLN A 329 -12.95 17.31 -0.89
N ASN A 330 -13.37 16.06 -1.07
CA ASN A 330 -14.28 15.37 -0.15
C ASN A 330 -13.73 14.02 0.35
N ALA A 331 -12.53 13.64 -0.12
CA ALA A 331 -11.83 12.43 0.29
C ALA A 331 -10.49 12.75 0.98
N HIS A 332 -10.20 12.06 2.06
CA HIS A 332 -8.93 12.21 2.78
C HIS A 332 -7.77 11.53 2.03
N ILE A 333 -6.80 12.34 1.63
CA ILE A 333 -5.56 11.91 0.96
C ILE A 333 -4.38 12.38 1.79
N ASN A 334 -3.45 11.48 2.06
CA ASN A 334 -2.16 11.79 2.64
C ASN A 334 -1.07 11.06 1.85
N PHE A 335 -0.33 11.78 1.01
CA PHE A 335 0.73 11.19 0.18
C PHE A 335 1.76 10.44 1.02
N ASP A 336 2.10 10.93 2.21
CA ASP A 336 3.11 10.33 3.08
C ASP A 336 2.75 8.90 3.52
N THR A 337 1.44 8.60 3.64
CA THR A 337 0.92 7.28 4.04
C THR A 337 0.29 6.48 2.91
N ASP A 338 -0.22 7.14 1.86
CA ASP A 338 -0.95 6.48 0.79
C ASP A 338 -0.05 5.92 -0.30
N LEU A 339 1.18 6.44 -0.45
CA LEU A 339 2.11 6.00 -1.50
C LEU A 339 3.17 5.02 -0.98
N PRO A 340 3.49 3.96 -1.74
CA PRO A 340 4.35 2.86 -1.27
C PRO A 340 5.83 3.21 -1.22
N SER A 341 6.25 4.37 -1.73
CA SER A 341 7.67 4.75 -1.84
C SER A 341 7.85 6.26 -1.71
N ARG A 342 9.00 6.67 -1.18
CA ARG A 342 9.34 8.08 -1.00
C ARG A 342 9.42 8.83 -2.32
N GLU A 343 9.90 8.18 -3.38
CA GLU A 343 10.04 8.75 -4.71
C GLU A 343 8.69 9.19 -5.28
N LEU A 344 7.66 8.34 -5.11
CA LEU A 344 6.28 8.67 -5.52
C LEU A 344 5.71 9.82 -4.69
N VAL A 345 6.01 9.89 -3.39
CA VAL A 345 5.58 11.01 -2.54
C VAL A 345 6.17 12.32 -3.04
N ILE A 346 7.48 12.34 -3.32
CA ILE A 346 8.16 13.52 -3.84
C ILE A 346 7.58 13.94 -5.20
N GLU A 347 7.26 12.97 -6.07
CA GLU A 347 6.61 13.23 -7.35
C GLU A 347 5.21 13.83 -7.17
N ALA A 348 4.38 13.24 -6.32
CA ALA A 348 3.03 13.72 -6.01
C ALA A 348 3.06 15.13 -5.42
N ASP A 349 3.97 15.40 -4.49
CA ASP A 349 4.15 16.72 -3.87
C ASP A 349 4.61 17.78 -4.88
N ARG A 350 5.49 17.42 -5.83
CA ARG A 350 5.92 18.34 -6.90
C ARG A 350 4.74 18.71 -7.80
N LEU A 351 3.91 17.74 -8.16
CA LEU A 351 2.68 18.00 -8.92
C LEU A 351 1.70 18.86 -8.12
N PHE A 352 1.58 18.62 -6.81
CA PHE A 352 0.76 19.43 -5.92
C PHE A 352 1.21 20.88 -5.84
N LYS A 353 2.52 21.11 -5.74
CA LYS A 353 3.12 22.45 -5.67
C LYS A 353 3.13 23.16 -7.02
N SER A 354 3.05 22.42 -8.13
CA SER A 354 2.91 23.00 -9.47
C SER A 354 1.57 23.72 -9.62
N LYS A 355 1.59 24.92 -10.21
CA LYS A 355 0.39 25.68 -10.57
C LYS A 355 -0.20 25.26 -11.92
N SER A 356 0.48 24.40 -12.66
CA SER A 356 0.00 23.93 -13.95
C SER A 356 -1.28 23.13 -13.79
N LYS A 357 -2.18 23.26 -14.77
CA LYS A 357 -3.28 22.31 -14.93
C LYS A 357 -2.69 20.91 -15.11
N ILE A 358 -3.36 19.93 -14.52
CA ILE A 358 -3.06 18.53 -14.76
C ILE A 358 -3.88 18.17 -15.98
N GLU A 359 -3.22 18.13 -17.12
CA GLU A 359 -3.81 17.64 -18.35
C GLU A 359 -3.78 16.12 -18.32
N PHE A 360 -4.95 15.54 -18.52
CA PHE A 360 -5.06 14.15 -18.87
C PHE A 360 -4.83 14.04 -20.37
N GLU A 361 -3.82 13.29 -20.75
CA GLU A 361 -3.94 12.51 -21.98
C GLU A 361 -4.87 11.34 -21.64
N LEU A 362 -6.17 11.62 -21.62
CA LEU A 362 -7.20 10.58 -21.59
C LEU A 362 -7.41 10.11 -23.02
N ASP A 363 -6.85 8.93 -23.33
CA ASP A 363 -7.13 8.17 -24.56
C ASP A 363 -8.53 7.54 -24.53
N GLU A 364 -9.55 8.30 -24.20
CA GLU A 364 -10.95 7.85 -24.34
C GLU A 364 -11.48 8.12 -25.74
N VAL A 365 -10.98 9.14 -26.42
CA VAL A 365 -11.31 9.39 -27.83
C VAL A 365 -10.58 8.43 -28.77
N GLN A 366 -9.39 7.92 -28.40
CA GLN A 366 -8.62 7.06 -29.28
C GLN A 366 -9.12 5.61 -29.38
N ILE A 367 -9.85 5.05 -28.42
CA ILE A 367 -10.31 3.65 -28.54
C ILE A 367 -11.41 3.53 -29.61
N GLN A 368 -12.32 4.52 -29.68
CA GLN A 368 -13.33 4.57 -30.74
C GLN A 368 -12.72 5.00 -32.09
N GLU A 369 -11.76 5.92 -32.14
CA GLU A 369 -11.13 6.31 -33.41
C GLU A 369 -10.13 5.26 -33.95
N PHE A 370 -9.43 4.51 -33.09
CA PHE A 370 -8.52 3.42 -33.49
C PHE A 370 -9.27 2.20 -34.03
N SER A 371 -10.42 1.87 -33.42
CA SER A 371 -11.29 0.79 -33.90
C SER A 371 -12.04 1.14 -35.20
N MET A 372 -12.29 2.43 -35.47
CA MET A 372 -13.08 2.87 -36.62
C MET A 372 -12.29 3.17 -37.90
N SER A 373 -10.96 3.16 -37.89
CA SER A 373 -10.17 3.63 -39.05
C SER A 373 -9.05 2.72 -39.57
N ASN A 374 -8.83 1.53 -38.98
CA ASN A 374 -7.68 0.69 -39.33
C ASN A 374 -8.11 -0.68 -39.88
N GLU A 375 -8.12 -0.84 -41.21
CA GLU A 375 -8.43 -2.12 -41.89
C GLU A 375 -7.63 -3.31 -41.30
N ASN A 376 -6.42 -3.07 -40.79
CA ASN A 376 -5.58 -4.08 -40.15
C ASN A 376 -6.15 -4.60 -38.82
N PHE A 377 -6.86 -3.76 -38.06
CA PHE A 377 -7.45 -4.17 -36.79
C PHE A 377 -8.57 -5.18 -37.02
N ASP A 378 -9.48 -4.88 -37.95
CA ASP A 378 -10.60 -5.76 -38.31
C ASP A 378 -10.11 -7.10 -38.87
N ILE A 379 -9.13 -7.07 -39.78
CA ILE A 379 -8.52 -8.27 -40.35
C ILE A 379 -7.91 -9.12 -39.23
N GLY A 380 -7.08 -8.52 -38.37
CA GLY A 380 -6.44 -9.23 -37.27
C GLY A 380 -7.43 -9.74 -36.24
N PHE A 381 -8.54 -9.05 -36.00
CA PHE A 381 -9.60 -9.50 -35.10
C PHE A 381 -10.33 -10.74 -35.63
N GLN A 382 -10.62 -10.77 -36.94
CA GLN A 382 -11.19 -11.95 -37.59
C GLN A 382 -10.23 -13.14 -37.53
N ILE A 383 -8.93 -12.89 -37.76
CA ILE A 383 -7.88 -13.92 -37.63
C ILE A 383 -7.79 -14.41 -36.18
N ALA A 384 -7.78 -13.51 -35.19
CA ALA A 384 -7.72 -13.84 -33.78
C ALA A 384 -8.91 -14.72 -33.36
N LYS A 385 -10.14 -14.42 -33.81
CA LYS A 385 -11.34 -15.22 -33.53
C LYS A 385 -11.39 -16.55 -34.28
N SER A 386 -10.63 -16.68 -35.37
CA SER A 386 -10.52 -17.93 -36.11
C SER A 386 -9.88 -19.03 -35.24
N SER A 387 -10.00 -20.29 -35.64
CA SER A 387 -9.26 -21.39 -34.98
C SER A 387 -7.89 -21.65 -35.64
N ASP A 388 -7.43 -20.73 -36.50
CA ASP A 388 -6.14 -20.83 -37.18
C ASP A 388 -5.05 -20.11 -36.37
N GLY A 389 -4.39 -20.87 -35.50
CA GLY A 389 -3.27 -20.37 -34.69
C GLY A 389 -2.09 -19.87 -35.53
N THR A 390 -1.80 -20.52 -36.66
CA THR A 390 -0.64 -20.14 -37.50
C THR A 390 -0.89 -18.79 -38.18
N ALA A 391 -2.11 -18.55 -38.66
CA ALA A 391 -2.49 -17.26 -39.20
C ALA A 391 -2.39 -16.15 -38.14
N TYR A 392 -2.80 -16.43 -36.91
CA TYR A 392 -2.74 -15.45 -35.82
C TYR A 392 -1.30 -15.14 -35.38
N GLU A 393 -0.46 -16.16 -35.22
CA GLU A 393 0.98 -16.02 -34.97
C GLU A 393 1.65 -15.13 -36.04
N ASN A 394 1.38 -15.41 -37.32
CA ASN A 394 1.95 -14.65 -38.44
C ASN A 394 1.49 -13.20 -38.42
N PHE A 395 0.20 -12.95 -38.17
CA PHE A 395 -0.35 -11.60 -38.10
C PHE A 395 0.31 -10.79 -36.98
N ILE A 396 0.33 -11.34 -35.76
CA ILE A 396 0.92 -10.69 -34.58
C ILE A 396 2.41 -10.43 -34.79
N TYR A 397 3.15 -11.40 -35.36
CA TYR A 397 4.57 -11.21 -35.68
C TYR A 397 4.82 -10.00 -36.60
N GLN A 398 3.99 -9.81 -37.64
CA GLN A 398 4.11 -8.63 -38.51
C GLN A 398 3.83 -7.32 -37.76
N GLN A 399 2.84 -7.31 -36.87
CA GLN A 399 2.57 -6.12 -36.03
C GLN A 399 3.74 -5.82 -35.09
N LEU A 400 4.35 -6.85 -34.51
CA LEU A 400 5.52 -6.72 -33.64
C LEU A 400 6.75 -6.21 -34.40
N LEU A 401 7.02 -6.71 -35.60
CA LEU A 401 8.10 -6.21 -36.46
C LEU A 401 7.95 -4.71 -36.74
N ASN A 402 6.74 -4.28 -37.08
CA ASN A 402 6.44 -2.87 -37.39
C ASN A 402 6.45 -1.97 -36.14
N THR A 403 6.25 -2.53 -34.96
CA THR A 403 6.18 -1.79 -33.70
C THR A 403 7.58 -1.64 -33.07
N PHE A 404 8.37 -2.70 -33.15
CA PHE A 404 9.69 -2.79 -32.53
C PHE A 404 10.82 -2.74 -33.58
N GLU A 405 10.75 -1.79 -34.51
CA GLU A 405 11.69 -1.67 -35.65
C GLU A 405 13.16 -1.61 -35.22
N ASN A 406 13.43 -1.04 -34.05
CA ASN A 406 14.78 -0.89 -33.48
C ASN A 406 15.21 -2.06 -32.58
N SER A 407 14.36 -3.07 -32.40
CA SER A 407 14.64 -4.25 -31.58
C SER A 407 14.80 -5.49 -32.45
N LYS A 408 15.47 -6.50 -31.92
CA LYS A 408 15.57 -7.79 -32.59
C LYS A 408 14.31 -8.61 -32.30
N VAL A 409 13.37 -8.60 -33.23
CA VAL A 409 12.17 -9.45 -33.23
C VAL A 409 12.47 -10.75 -34.00
N ARG A 410 12.12 -11.90 -33.43
CA ARG A 410 12.31 -13.22 -34.06
C ARG A 410 11.03 -14.04 -33.96
N GLN A 411 10.56 -14.52 -35.09
CA GLN A 411 9.51 -15.54 -35.16
C GLN A 411 10.11 -16.92 -34.87
N LEU A 412 9.42 -17.72 -34.07
CA LEU A 412 9.83 -19.06 -33.66
C LEU A 412 8.69 -20.04 -33.99
N GLY A 413 7.73 -20.21 -33.08
CA GLY A 413 6.43 -20.89 -33.28
C GLY A 413 6.40 -21.99 -34.35
N SER A 414 5.48 -21.84 -35.30
CA SER A 414 5.29 -22.74 -36.45
C SER A 414 6.51 -22.92 -37.39
N GLN A 415 7.54 -22.09 -37.29
CA GLN A 415 8.73 -22.12 -38.15
C GLN A 415 9.90 -22.96 -37.59
N PHE A 416 9.82 -23.42 -36.34
CA PHE A 416 10.91 -24.16 -35.70
C PHE A 416 10.61 -25.66 -35.60
N THR A 417 11.39 -26.49 -36.30
CA THR A 417 11.26 -27.96 -36.28
C THR A 417 12.23 -28.58 -35.28
N GLY A 418 11.73 -29.34 -34.29
CA GLY A 418 12.53 -30.19 -33.41
C GLY A 418 12.28 -30.01 -31.90
N GLN A 419 11.88 -28.81 -31.48
CA GLN A 419 11.49 -28.53 -30.09
C GLN A 419 10.40 -27.45 -30.07
N ARG A 420 9.40 -27.60 -29.19
CA ARG A 420 8.37 -26.56 -29.02
C ARG A 420 8.95 -25.34 -28.31
N LEU A 421 8.73 -24.19 -28.92
CA LEU A 421 9.11 -22.85 -28.48
C LEU A 421 7.85 -21.98 -28.43
N SER A 422 7.93 -20.82 -27.78
CA SER A 422 6.90 -19.79 -27.87
C SER A 422 6.96 -19.08 -29.23
N ASP A 423 5.91 -18.36 -29.59
CA ASP A 423 5.70 -17.92 -30.97
C ASP A 423 6.65 -16.83 -31.44
N THR A 424 6.89 -15.82 -30.62
CA THR A 424 7.76 -14.68 -30.96
C THR A 424 8.61 -14.26 -29.76
N VAL A 425 9.86 -13.85 -30.02
CA VAL A 425 10.75 -13.25 -29.01
C VAL A 425 11.28 -11.90 -29.48
N ILE A 426 11.35 -10.95 -28.56
CA ILE A 426 11.83 -9.58 -28.79
C ILE A 426 12.93 -9.28 -27.79
N ASP A 427 14.09 -8.88 -28.30
CA ASP A 427 15.18 -8.36 -27.46
C ASP A 427 14.99 -6.84 -27.31
N CYS A 428 14.38 -6.43 -26.19
CA CYS A 428 13.95 -5.05 -25.97
C CYS A 428 14.81 -4.37 -24.90
N VAL A 429 14.96 -3.06 -25.03
CA VAL A 429 15.54 -2.21 -23.98
C VAL A 429 14.43 -1.42 -23.30
N VAL A 430 14.49 -1.40 -21.99
CA VAL A 430 13.55 -0.72 -21.12
C VAL A 430 14.28 0.38 -20.36
N TYR A 431 13.68 1.57 -20.32
CA TYR A 431 14.25 2.74 -19.63
C TYR A 431 13.40 3.13 -18.42
N HIS A 432 14.04 3.21 -17.25
CA HIS A 432 13.43 3.69 -16.01
C HIS A 432 14.31 4.75 -15.37
N HIS A 433 13.87 6.01 -15.36
CA HIS A 433 14.70 7.14 -14.95
C HIS A 433 16.05 7.15 -15.70
N GLN A 434 17.16 6.94 -14.98
CA GLN A 434 18.53 6.86 -15.54
C GLN A 434 19.00 5.42 -15.78
N MET A 435 18.18 4.42 -15.48
CA MET A 435 18.53 3.01 -15.62
C MET A 435 18.06 2.45 -16.97
N LYS A 436 18.95 1.67 -17.59
CA LYS A 436 18.71 0.93 -18.83
C LYS A 436 18.77 -0.57 -18.50
N SER A 437 17.69 -1.29 -18.77
CA SER A 437 17.61 -2.74 -18.60
C SER A 437 17.31 -3.40 -19.93
N ARG A 438 17.95 -4.54 -20.21
CA ARG A 438 17.63 -5.37 -21.38
C ARG A 438 16.63 -6.42 -20.94
N ILE A 439 15.48 -6.51 -21.57
CA ILE A 439 14.50 -7.56 -21.27
C ILE A 439 14.27 -8.42 -22.49
N LYS A 440 13.87 -9.66 -22.25
CA LYS A 440 13.30 -10.52 -23.29
C LYS A 440 11.78 -10.52 -23.17
N ILE A 441 11.12 -10.03 -24.20
CA ILE A 441 9.68 -10.16 -24.34
C ILE A 441 9.40 -11.43 -25.14
N ILE A 442 8.56 -12.31 -24.61
CA ILE A 442 8.15 -13.56 -25.26
C ILE A 442 6.64 -13.48 -25.44
N VAL A 443 6.17 -13.64 -26.67
CA VAL A 443 4.75 -13.53 -27.02
C VAL A 443 4.22 -14.89 -27.45
N GLU A 444 3.08 -15.28 -26.89
CA GLU A 444 2.33 -16.50 -27.18
C GLU A 444 0.91 -16.14 -27.64
N CYS A 445 0.51 -16.63 -28.80
CA CYS A 445 -0.73 -16.30 -29.49
C CYS A 445 -1.76 -17.41 -29.32
N LYS A 446 -2.94 -17.10 -28.77
CA LYS A 446 -4.04 -18.06 -28.61
C LYS A 446 -5.24 -17.62 -29.46
N ALA A 447 -5.42 -18.29 -30.60
CA ALA A 447 -6.54 -18.03 -31.51
C ALA A 447 -7.82 -18.76 -31.08
N GLY A 448 -8.98 -18.16 -31.36
CA GLY A 448 -10.30 -18.72 -31.15
C GLY A 448 -10.53 -19.16 -29.71
N LYS A 449 -10.78 -20.45 -29.51
CA LYS A 449 -11.05 -21.01 -28.16
C LYS A 449 -9.80 -21.64 -27.52
N ALA A 450 -8.62 -21.50 -28.13
CA ALA A 450 -7.40 -22.19 -27.68
C ALA A 450 -7.03 -21.85 -26.24
N ILE A 451 -7.27 -20.61 -25.80
CA ILE A 451 -6.99 -20.18 -24.42
C ILE A 451 -7.71 -21.05 -23.40
N LYS A 452 -8.91 -21.59 -23.69
CA LYS A 452 -9.68 -22.45 -22.77
C LYS A 452 -9.02 -23.78 -22.44
N SER A 453 -8.05 -24.19 -23.27
CA SER A 453 -7.26 -25.41 -23.12
C SER A 453 -5.84 -25.16 -22.62
N PHE A 454 -5.56 -23.94 -22.16
CA PHE A 454 -4.23 -23.50 -21.76
C PHE A 454 -3.69 -24.35 -20.59
N ASP A 455 -2.50 -24.91 -20.78
CA ASP A 455 -1.80 -25.80 -19.84
C ASP A 455 -0.46 -25.17 -19.48
N GLU A 456 -0.37 -24.67 -18.25
CA GLU A 456 0.79 -23.93 -17.74
C GLU A 456 2.09 -24.73 -17.89
N ARG A 457 2.05 -26.06 -17.77
CA ARG A 457 3.23 -26.92 -17.85
C ARG A 457 3.81 -26.96 -19.26
N LYS A 458 2.96 -26.91 -20.27
CA LYS A 458 3.41 -26.85 -21.67
C LYS A 458 4.04 -25.51 -21.95
N GLU A 459 3.40 -24.45 -21.48
CA GLU A 459 3.90 -23.09 -21.67
C GLU A 459 5.22 -22.83 -20.93
N ILE A 460 5.39 -23.34 -19.71
CA ILE A 460 6.66 -23.26 -18.97
C ILE A 460 7.79 -23.89 -19.80
N ASN A 461 7.55 -25.07 -20.36
CA ASN A 461 8.52 -25.75 -21.20
C ASN A 461 8.84 -24.95 -22.46
N ASN A 462 7.82 -24.40 -23.14
CA ASN A 462 7.99 -23.58 -24.35
C ASN A 462 8.83 -22.33 -24.06
N VAL A 463 8.55 -21.62 -22.97
CA VAL A 463 9.29 -20.43 -22.55
C VAL A 463 10.72 -20.77 -22.19
N GLN A 464 10.95 -21.82 -21.39
CA GLN A 464 12.30 -22.24 -21.02
C GLN A 464 13.13 -22.66 -22.24
N ASN A 465 12.53 -23.36 -23.20
CA ASN A 465 13.20 -23.73 -24.45
C ASN A 465 13.53 -22.50 -25.30
N THR A 466 12.62 -21.53 -25.35
CA THR A 466 12.83 -20.24 -26.03
C THR A 466 14.00 -19.47 -25.41
N LEU A 467 14.08 -19.43 -24.08
CA LEU A 467 15.13 -18.74 -23.35
C LEU A 467 16.50 -19.41 -23.49
N LYS A 468 16.55 -20.74 -23.70
CA LYS A 468 17.81 -21.47 -23.99
C LYS A 468 18.46 -21.07 -25.31
N LEU A 469 17.74 -20.43 -26.23
CA LEU A 469 18.30 -19.89 -27.48
C LEU A 469 19.15 -18.63 -27.29
N ALA A 470 19.24 -18.11 -26.07
CA ALA A 470 20.01 -16.92 -25.74
C ALA A 470 20.87 -17.15 -24.49
N ASN A 471 21.92 -16.35 -24.33
CA ASN A 471 22.69 -16.40 -23.10
C ASN A 471 21.89 -15.72 -21.98
N ILE A 472 21.83 -16.35 -20.80
CA ILE A 472 21.15 -15.82 -19.62
C ILE A 472 21.71 -14.46 -19.15
N ASN A 473 22.94 -14.12 -19.56
CA ASN A 473 23.59 -12.85 -19.28
C ASN A 473 23.26 -11.74 -20.30
N ASP A 474 22.53 -12.06 -21.37
CA ASP A 474 22.17 -11.07 -22.40
C ASP A 474 20.97 -10.20 -21.98
N TYR A 475 20.26 -10.59 -20.92
CA TYR A 475 19.06 -9.93 -20.44
C TYR A 475 18.98 -9.91 -18.91
N ASP A 476 18.27 -8.90 -18.42
CA ASP A 476 18.11 -8.55 -17.01
C ASP A 476 16.73 -8.98 -16.48
N GLY A 477 15.76 -9.23 -17.36
CA GLY A 477 14.41 -9.68 -17.01
C GLY A 477 13.65 -10.33 -18.18
N VAL A 478 12.53 -10.98 -17.86
CA VAL A 478 11.65 -11.66 -18.83
C VAL A 478 10.25 -11.09 -18.72
N TRP A 479 9.61 -10.81 -19.86
CA TRP A 479 8.20 -10.48 -19.94
C TRP A 479 7.50 -11.47 -20.87
N TYR A 480 6.70 -12.36 -20.32
CA TYR A 480 5.89 -13.30 -21.07
C TYR A 480 4.49 -12.72 -21.28
N ILE A 481 4.07 -12.63 -22.53
CA ILE A 481 2.79 -12.07 -22.95
C ILE A 481 1.99 -13.14 -23.67
N ILE A 482 0.76 -13.38 -23.21
CA ILE A 482 -0.24 -14.17 -23.89
C ILE A 482 -1.20 -13.19 -24.56
N THR A 483 -1.42 -13.31 -25.86
CA THR A 483 -2.45 -12.55 -26.57
C THR A 483 -3.55 -13.48 -27.06
N ASP A 484 -4.80 -13.16 -26.74
CA ASP A 484 -5.96 -14.02 -26.97
C ASP A 484 -7.08 -13.28 -27.73
N SER A 485 -7.98 -14.03 -28.36
CA SER A 485 -9.12 -13.55 -29.15
C SER A 485 -10.25 -12.84 -28.35
N ASN A 486 -9.94 -12.26 -27.19
CA ASN A 486 -10.86 -11.67 -26.20
C ASN A 486 -11.73 -12.69 -25.44
N GLN A 487 -11.23 -13.89 -25.20
CA GLN A 487 -11.86 -14.94 -24.42
C GLN A 487 -11.08 -15.29 -23.15
N ILE A 488 -10.34 -14.32 -22.60
CA ILE A 488 -9.59 -14.51 -21.35
C ILE A 488 -10.56 -14.97 -20.25
N PRO A 489 -10.31 -16.14 -19.61
CA PRO A 489 -11.19 -16.68 -18.58
C PRO A 489 -11.22 -15.82 -17.31
N THR A 490 -12.40 -15.64 -16.72
CA THR A 490 -12.60 -14.78 -15.53
C THR A 490 -12.79 -15.53 -14.21
N GLN A 491 -13.15 -16.82 -14.21
CA GLN A 491 -13.42 -17.57 -12.96
C GLN A 491 -13.01 -19.05 -13.05
N THR A 492 -13.61 -19.82 -13.94
CA THR A 492 -13.32 -21.25 -14.13
C THR A 492 -12.63 -21.48 -15.47
N HIS A 493 -11.55 -22.28 -15.44
CA HIS A 493 -10.70 -22.47 -16.61
C HIS A 493 -10.33 -23.95 -16.79
N GLY A 494 -10.56 -24.46 -18.01
CA GLY A 494 -10.32 -25.87 -18.36
C GLY A 494 -8.85 -26.26 -18.36
N GLY A 495 -8.55 -27.56 -18.27
CA GLY A 495 -7.18 -28.08 -18.30
C GLY A 495 -7.10 -29.58 -18.01
N TYR A 496 -5.89 -30.14 -18.06
CA TYR A 496 -5.65 -31.58 -17.91
C TYR A 496 -5.96 -32.15 -16.51
N ARG A 497 -6.08 -31.30 -15.48
CA ARG A 497 -6.35 -31.74 -14.10
C ARG A 497 -7.85 -31.98 -13.90
N SER A 498 -8.21 -33.12 -13.32
CA SER A 498 -9.59 -33.47 -12.97
C SER A 498 -10.18 -32.47 -11.96
N SER A 499 -11.51 -32.38 -11.92
CA SER A 499 -12.33 -31.28 -11.37
C SER A 499 -12.05 -30.81 -9.94
N ASN A 500 -11.25 -31.53 -9.15
CA ASN A 500 -10.90 -31.15 -7.78
C ASN A 500 -9.50 -30.53 -7.63
N ASN A 501 -8.65 -30.52 -8.68
CA ASN A 501 -7.27 -30.02 -8.65
C ASN A 501 -6.93 -29.03 -9.80
N SER A 502 -7.93 -28.52 -10.52
CA SER A 502 -7.72 -27.59 -11.64
C SER A 502 -7.39 -26.19 -11.15
N TYR A 503 -6.24 -25.66 -11.57
CA TYR A 503 -5.89 -24.26 -11.33
C TYR A 503 -6.79 -23.30 -12.11
N SER A 504 -7.17 -22.19 -11.48
CA SER A 504 -7.77 -21.05 -12.15
C SER A 504 -6.81 -20.51 -13.22
N PHE A 505 -7.32 -19.74 -14.19
CA PHE A 505 -6.45 -19.14 -15.22
C PHE A 505 -5.36 -18.26 -14.57
N GLU A 506 -5.75 -17.50 -13.57
CA GLU A 506 -4.89 -16.71 -12.70
C GLU A 506 -3.78 -17.53 -12.03
N GLU A 507 -4.13 -18.64 -11.38
CA GLU A 507 -3.17 -19.55 -10.74
C GLU A 507 -2.18 -20.16 -11.74
N LYS A 508 -2.62 -20.40 -12.99
CA LYS A 508 -1.74 -20.86 -14.07
C LYS A 508 -0.71 -19.81 -14.47
N LEU A 509 -1.11 -18.54 -14.57
CA LEU A 509 -0.19 -17.44 -14.87
C LEU A 509 0.82 -17.22 -13.73
N LEU A 510 0.39 -17.33 -12.47
CA LEU A 510 1.30 -17.32 -11.30
C LEU A 510 2.34 -18.43 -11.38
N THR A 511 1.90 -19.65 -11.68
CA THR A 511 2.77 -20.83 -11.75
C THR A 511 3.83 -20.63 -12.84
N LEU A 512 3.41 -20.19 -14.03
CA LEU A 512 4.30 -19.82 -15.12
C LEU A 512 5.37 -18.82 -14.69
N GLN A 513 4.94 -17.72 -14.06
CA GLN A 513 5.87 -16.68 -13.65
C GLN A 513 6.89 -17.22 -12.65
N PHE A 514 6.43 -17.94 -11.63
CA PHE A 514 7.29 -18.50 -10.60
C PHE A 514 8.33 -19.45 -11.21
N ASP A 515 7.91 -20.40 -12.06
CA ASP A 515 8.82 -21.37 -12.66
C ASP A 515 9.84 -20.73 -13.63
N ILE A 516 9.44 -19.73 -14.42
CA ILE A 516 10.36 -19.01 -15.30
C ILE A 516 11.36 -18.20 -14.47
N GLN A 517 10.90 -17.50 -13.44
CA GLN A 517 11.78 -16.74 -12.55
C GLN A 517 12.77 -17.64 -11.81
N MET A 518 12.33 -18.79 -11.30
CA MET A 518 13.19 -19.75 -10.60
C MET A 518 14.21 -20.41 -11.53
N SER A 519 13.82 -20.73 -12.77
CA SER A 519 14.73 -21.35 -13.74
C SER A 519 15.76 -20.38 -14.32
N THR A 520 15.43 -19.09 -14.41
CA THR A 520 16.33 -18.06 -14.97
C THR A 520 17.08 -17.27 -13.90
N GLY A 521 16.59 -17.22 -12.67
CA GLY A 521 17.06 -16.29 -11.64
C GLY A 521 16.83 -14.82 -12.00
N LYS A 522 15.96 -14.52 -12.98
CA LYS A 522 15.68 -13.18 -13.47
C LYS A 522 14.25 -12.75 -13.08
N PRO A 523 14.02 -11.46 -12.75
CA PRO A 523 12.68 -10.91 -12.61
C PRO A 523 11.83 -11.25 -13.83
N THR A 524 10.66 -11.85 -13.59
CA THR A 524 9.74 -12.28 -14.66
C THR A 524 8.37 -11.66 -14.46
N ILE A 525 7.74 -11.22 -15.55
CA ILE A 525 6.35 -10.76 -15.59
C ILE A 525 5.57 -11.66 -16.54
N VAL A 526 4.35 -12.05 -16.17
CA VAL A 526 3.41 -12.74 -17.06
C VAL A 526 2.15 -11.88 -17.23
N THR A 527 1.76 -11.63 -18.49
CA THR A 527 0.57 -10.85 -18.83
C THR A 527 -0.29 -11.60 -19.84
N ALA A 528 -1.62 -11.51 -19.71
CA ALA A 528 -2.57 -11.94 -20.72
C ALA A 528 -3.36 -10.72 -21.24
N PHE A 529 -3.35 -10.50 -22.55
CA PHE A 529 -4.08 -9.43 -23.23
C PHE A 529 -5.19 -10.00 -24.10
N SER A 530 -6.34 -9.33 -24.10
CA SER A 530 -7.28 -9.39 -25.20
C SER A 530 -6.61 -8.82 -26.47
N TYR A 531 -7.01 -9.29 -27.65
CA TYR A 531 -6.49 -8.82 -28.93
C TYR A 531 -6.57 -7.30 -29.03
N GLU A 532 -7.70 -6.73 -28.64
CA GLU A 532 -7.94 -5.29 -28.74
C GLU A 532 -6.96 -4.51 -27.85
N MET A 533 -6.77 -4.96 -26.61
CA MET A 533 -5.84 -4.34 -25.67
C MET A 533 -4.38 -4.55 -26.08
N PHE A 534 -4.06 -5.69 -26.70
CA PHE A 534 -2.74 -5.94 -27.24
C PHE A 534 -2.44 -5.02 -28.43
N MET A 535 -3.38 -4.83 -29.35
CA MET A 535 -3.22 -3.92 -30.48
C MET A 535 -3.10 -2.47 -30.05
N LYS A 536 -3.86 -2.04 -29.02
CA LYS A 536 -3.68 -0.72 -28.41
C LYS A 536 -2.26 -0.58 -27.86
N PHE A 537 -1.81 -1.54 -27.05
CA PHE A 537 -0.44 -1.56 -26.55
C PHE A 537 0.62 -1.45 -27.66
N LEU A 538 0.43 -2.14 -28.80
CA LEU A 538 1.36 -2.02 -29.92
C LEU A 538 1.34 -0.63 -30.57
N SER A 539 0.17 0.00 -30.67
CA SER A 539 0.06 1.39 -31.16
C SER A 539 0.87 2.35 -30.30
N ASP A 540 0.67 2.32 -28.98
CA ASP A 540 1.32 3.20 -28.01
C ASP A 540 2.86 3.07 -28.08
N ILE A 541 3.34 1.84 -28.25
CA ILE A 541 4.78 1.56 -28.36
C ILE A 541 5.35 1.97 -29.72
N LYS A 542 4.55 1.90 -30.78
CA LYS A 542 5.00 2.28 -32.14
C LYS A 542 5.25 3.78 -32.24
N GLU A 543 4.40 4.61 -31.63
CA GLU A 543 4.53 6.08 -31.65
C GLU A 543 5.85 6.60 -31.08
N ILE A 544 6.52 5.78 -30.26
CA ILE A 544 7.79 6.07 -29.60
C ILE A 544 8.92 5.15 -30.08
N ASN A 545 8.80 4.62 -31.29
CA ASN A 545 9.83 3.82 -31.97
C ASN A 545 10.23 2.53 -31.23
N GLY A 546 9.29 1.86 -30.57
CA GLY A 546 9.55 0.58 -29.90
C GLY A 546 10.18 0.70 -28.51
N ILE A 547 10.27 1.91 -27.95
CA ILE A 547 10.94 2.15 -26.66
C ILE A 547 9.94 2.02 -25.50
N ILE A 548 10.18 1.07 -24.59
CA ILE A 548 9.36 0.91 -23.39
C ILE A 548 9.85 1.88 -22.29
N THR A 549 8.97 2.81 -21.89
CA THR A 549 9.25 3.81 -20.83
C THR A 549 8.13 3.88 -19.81
N SER A 550 8.40 4.44 -18.63
CA SER A 550 7.41 4.63 -17.56
C SER A 550 6.19 5.46 -17.96
N GLN A 551 6.35 6.28 -19.01
CA GLN A 551 5.30 7.17 -19.51
C GLN A 551 4.45 6.51 -20.59
N SER A 552 5.07 5.72 -21.47
CA SER A 552 4.39 5.09 -22.60
C SER A 552 3.82 3.71 -22.32
N THR A 553 4.33 3.03 -21.31
CA THR A 553 3.90 1.66 -20.97
C THR A 553 3.39 1.62 -19.55
N LYS A 554 2.46 2.53 -19.20
CA LYS A 554 1.96 2.72 -17.83
C LYS A 554 1.52 1.39 -17.20
N HIS A 555 0.90 0.49 -17.98
CA HIS A 555 0.53 -0.86 -17.55
C HIS A 555 1.72 -1.80 -17.26
N PHE A 556 2.85 -1.65 -17.94
CA PHE A 556 4.08 -2.35 -17.55
C PHE A 556 4.63 -1.77 -16.25
N TRP A 557 4.59 -0.45 -16.03
CA TRP A 557 5.31 0.24 -14.95
C TRP A 557 4.55 0.45 -13.63
N VAL A 558 3.28 0.87 -13.66
CA VAL A 558 2.39 0.92 -12.49
C VAL A 558 2.33 -0.45 -11.84
N TRP A 559 2.32 -1.47 -12.68
CA TRP A 559 2.29 -2.83 -12.24
C TRP A 559 3.69 -3.26 -11.85
N SER A 560 4.78 -2.91 -12.58
CA SER A 560 6.21 -3.19 -12.25
C SER A 560 6.55 -2.92 -10.77
N LYS A 561 5.94 -1.87 -10.21
CA LYS A 561 6.10 -1.43 -8.82
C LYS A 561 5.31 -2.28 -7.81
N LYS A 562 4.20 -2.94 -8.22
CA LYS A 562 3.47 -3.96 -7.45
C LYS A 562 4.18 -5.35 -7.47
N PHE A 563 5.14 -5.60 -8.38
CA PHE A 563 5.82 -6.90 -8.60
C PHE A 563 6.84 -7.33 -7.55
N VAL A 564 6.87 -6.70 -6.38
CA VAL A 564 7.60 -7.33 -5.26
C VAL A 564 6.80 -8.49 -4.68
N ASN A 565 5.45 -8.51 -4.74
CA ASN A 565 4.68 -9.45 -3.92
C ASN A 565 3.42 -10.16 -4.48
N LYS A 566 2.86 -9.85 -5.66
CA LYS A 566 1.79 -10.67 -6.30
C LYS A 566 1.85 -10.50 -7.82
N ALA A 567 1.90 -11.58 -8.60
CA ALA A 567 2.48 -11.45 -9.94
C ALA A 567 1.82 -12.27 -11.06
N TYR A 568 0.84 -11.65 -11.71
CA TYR A 568 0.43 -11.77 -13.12
C TYR A 568 -0.56 -10.61 -13.41
N ILE A 569 -0.81 -10.30 -14.68
CA ILE A 569 -1.78 -9.26 -15.10
C ILE A 569 -2.69 -9.82 -16.19
N SER A 570 -4.01 -9.65 -16.04
CA SER A 570 -5.01 -9.90 -17.08
C SER A 570 -5.58 -8.56 -17.55
N VAL A 571 -5.54 -8.29 -18.86
CA VAL A 571 -6.04 -7.06 -19.48
C VAL A 571 -7.13 -7.41 -20.48
N GLN A 572 -8.35 -6.93 -20.22
CA GLN A 572 -9.54 -7.17 -21.02
C GLN A 572 -10.04 -5.84 -21.59
N ALA A 573 -10.74 -5.92 -22.73
CA ALA A 573 -11.33 -4.76 -23.39
C ALA A 573 -12.66 -4.36 -22.75
#